data_AF-A5Z5X6-F1
#
_entry.id   AF-A5Z5X6-F1
#
_cell.length_a   1.000
_cell.length_b   1.000
_cell.length_c   1.000
_cell.angle_alpha   90.00
_cell.angle_beta   90.00
_cell.angle_gamma   90.00
#
_symmetry.space_group_name_H-M   'P 1'
#
loop_
_entity.id
_entity.type
_entity.pdbx_description
1 polymer ?
#
loop_
_entity_poly.entity_id
_entity_poly.type
_entity_poly.pdbx_seq_one_letter_code
_entity_poly.pdbx_strand_id
1 'polypeptide(L)'
;MHTIYEKLWLISSELNHLTKVNKKSLYMAISVMFWILVATIVCVVLEIFCKISYITLAVIIGYVAVIPGYFGAVMYIYRNTTPKDVE
;
A
#
# COMPACT_ATOMS: atom_id res chain seq x y z
N MET A 1 1.10 -6.44 -10.98
CA MET A 1 1.75 -5.93 -9.74
C MET A 1 2.64 -4.73 -10.02
N HIS A 2 3.66 -4.82 -10.90
CA HIS A 2 4.60 -3.71 -11.16
C HIS A 2 3.92 -2.38 -11.56
N THR A 3 2.93 -2.41 -12.45
CA THR A 3 2.22 -1.21 -12.93
C THR A 3 1.43 -0.49 -11.82
N ILE A 4 0.90 -1.23 -10.84
CA ILE A 4 0.15 -0.62 -9.71
C ILE A 4 1.14 0.16 -8.83
N TYR A 5 2.25 -0.46 -8.46
CA TYR A 5 3.30 0.18 -7.66
C TYR A 5 3.93 1.39 -8.36
N GLU A 6 4.04 1.36 -9.68
CA GLU A 6 4.48 2.50 -10.49
C GLU A 6 3.49 3.66 -10.49
N LYS A 7 2.19 3.38 -10.65
CA LYS A 7 1.15 4.43 -10.55
C LYS A 7 1.10 5.05 -9.15
N LEU A 8 1.21 4.24 -8.09
CA LEU A 8 1.31 4.74 -6.72
C LEU A 8 2.56 5.62 -6.52
N TRP A 9 3.67 5.30 -7.19
CA TRP A 9 4.91 6.06 -7.13
C TRP A 9 4.77 7.43 -7.79
N LEU A 10 4.11 7.50 -8.94
CA LEU A 10 3.81 8.76 -9.63
C LEU A 10 2.93 9.68 -8.76
N ILE A 11 1.84 9.14 -8.20
CA ILE A 11 0.95 9.88 -7.29
C ILE A 11 1.76 10.39 -6.08
N SER A 12 2.63 9.55 -5.52
CA SER A 12 3.47 9.98 -4.39
C SER A 12 4.47 11.09 -4.76
N SER A 13 4.94 11.10 -6.01
CA SER A 13 5.85 12.12 -6.51
C SER A 13 5.15 13.47 -6.67
N GLU A 14 3.92 13.45 -7.18
CA GLU A 14 3.08 14.63 -7.39
C GLU A 14 2.64 15.23 -6.04
N LEU A 15 2.25 14.37 -5.09
CA LEU A 15 1.89 14.79 -3.73
C LEU A 15 3.08 15.30 -2.92
N ASN A 16 4.29 14.75 -3.09
CA ASN A 16 5.49 15.27 -2.44
C ASN A 16 5.75 16.73 -2.83
N HIS A 17 5.56 17.08 -4.11
CA HIS A 17 5.71 18.46 -4.58
C HIS A 17 4.74 19.43 -3.87
N LEU A 18 3.57 18.93 -3.44
CA LEU A 18 2.55 19.72 -2.74
C LEU A 18 2.76 19.75 -1.21
N THR A 19 3.24 18.67 -0.62
CA THR A 19 3.30 18.49 0.85
C THR A 19 4.69 18.62 1.47
N LYS A 20 5.76 18.68 0.66
CA LYS A 20 7.18 18.67 1.10
C LYS A 20 7.56 17.47 2.00
N VAL A 21 6.77 16.41 1.99
CA VAL A 21 7.03 15.17 2.76
C VAL A 21 7.85 14.21 1.92
N ASN A 22 8.86 13.56 2.52
CA ASN A 22 9.71 12.59 1.83
C ASN A 22 8.90 11.60 0.96
N LYS A 23 9.17 11.61 -0.35
CA LYS A 23 8.52 10.77 -1.36
C LYS A 23 8.46 9.29 -0.98
N LYS A 24 9.53 8.74 -0.38
CA LYS A 24 9.58 7.32 0.02
C LYS A 24 8.57 7.01 1.13
N SER A 25 8.47 7.91 2.12
CA SER A 25 7.51 7.78 3.22
C SER A 25 6.08 7.93 2.71
N LEU A 26 5.85 8.90 1.82
CA LEU A 26 4.53 9.17 1.26
C LEU A 26 4.06 8.01 0.37
N TYR A 27 4.98 7.43 -0.42
CA TYR A 27 4.74 6.24 -1.21
C TYR A 27 4.34 5.02 -0.34
N MET A 28 5.08 4.77 0.74
CA MET A 28 4.74 3.68 1.67
C MET A 28 3.35 3.86 2.27
N ALA A 29 3.02 5.07 2.73
CA ALA A 29 1.70 5.36 3.29
C ALA A 29 0.58 5.14 2.27
N ILE A 30 0.74 5.66 1.04
CA ILE A 30 -0.24 5.50 -0.04
C ILE A 30 -0.41 4.02 -0.42
N SER A 31 0.68 3.26 -0.48
CA SER A 31 0.62 1.84 -0.82
C SER A 31 -0.13 1.04 0.25
N VAL A 32 0.20 1.22 1.54
CA VAL A 32 -0.48 0.54 2.64
C VAL A 32 -1.97 0.92 2.67
N MET A 33 -2.31 2.20 2.53
CA MET A 33 -3.71 2.65 2.47
C MET A 33 -4.48 2.02 1.31
N PHE A 34 -3.87 1.93 0.12
CA PHE A 34 -4.48 1.30 -1.04
C PHE A 34 -4.81 -0.18 -0.77
N TRP A 35 -3.87 -0.94 -0.20
CA TRP A 35 -4.09 -2.35 0.10
C TRP A 35 -5.06 -2.60 1.25
N ILE A 36 -5.12 -1.71 2.25
CA ILE A 36 -6.18 -1.71 3.28
C ILE A 36 -7.56 -1.52 2.62
N LEU A 37 -7.68 -0.60 1.67
CA LEU A 37 -8.94 -0.33 0.98
C LEU A 37 -9.38 -1.54 0.14
N VAL A 38 -8.46 -2.16 -0.60
CA VAL A 38 -8.72 -3.40 -1.34
C VAL A 38 -9.17 -4.52 -0.39
N ALA A 39 -8.45 -4.71 0.73
CA ALA A 39 -8.79 -5.74 1.70
C ALA A 39 -10.16 -5.51 2.33
N THR A 40 -10.49 -4.26 2.67
CA THR A 40 -11.80 -3.87 3.22
C THR A 40 -12.92 -4.21 2.26
N ILE A 41 -12.78 -3.90 0.96
CA ILE A 41 -13.80 -4.22 -0.05
C ILE A 41 -14.01 -5.73 -0.15
N VAL A 42 -12.93 -6.51 -0.21
CA VAL A 42 -13.00 -7.98 -0.26
C VAL A 42 -13.67 -8.53 1.01
N CYS A 43 -13.33 -7.97 2.17
CA CYS A 43 -13.90 -8.35 3.45
C CYS A 43 -15.39 -8.07 3.56
N VAL A 44 -15.86 -6.89 3.11
CA VAL A 44 -17.30 -6.56 3.08
C VAL A 44 -18.07 -7.55 2.20
N VAL A 45 -17.51 -7.90 1.03
CA VAL A 45 -18.10 -8.92 0.16
C VAL A 45 -18.17 -10.27 0.88
N LEU A 46 -17.08 -10.72 1.51
CA LEU A 46 -17.04 -11.98 2.24
C LEU A 46 -17.97 -12.01 3.46
N GLU A 47 -18.18 -10.89 4.14
CA GLU A 47 -19.09 -10.79 5.28
C GLU A 47 -20.54 -11.07 4.85
N ILE A 48 -20.95 -10.55 3.69
CA ILE A 48 -22.27 -10.80 3.10
C ILE A 48 -22.48 -12.30 2.80
N PHE A 49 -21.45 -12.99 2.30
CA PHE A 49 -21.58 -14.39 1.85
C PHE A 49 -21.30 -15.43 2.94
N CYS A 50 -20.37 -15.18 3.87
CA CYS A 50 -19.79 -16.22 4.72
C CYS A 50 -20.00 -16.05 6.23
N LYS A 51 -20.69 -15.00 6.73
CA LYS A 51 -20.91 -14.75 8.17
C LYS A 51 -19.63 -14.96 9.01
N ILE A 52 -18.55 -14.32 8.58
CA ILE A 52 -17.23 -14.44 9.23
C ILE A 52 -17.19 -13.55 10.49
N SER A 53 -16.52 -14.01 11.54
CA SER A 53 -16.29 -13.20 12.75
C SER A 53 -15.44 -11.96 12.46
N TYR A 54 -15.78 -10.84 13.10
CA TYR A 54 -15.07 -9.57 12.98
C TYR A 54 -13.56 -9.68 13.27
N ILE A 55 -13.16 -10.54 14.21
CA ILE A 55 -11.74 -10.78 14.54
C ILE A 55 -11.01 -11.39 13.34
N THR A 56 -11.61 -12.39 12.70
CA THR A 56 -11.03 -13.04 11.52
C THR A 56 -10.94 -12.05 10.35
N LEU A 57 -11.93 -11.17 10.21
CA LEU A 57 -11.92 -10.10 9.20
C LEU A 57 -10.75 -9.13 9.40
N ALA A 58 -10.53 -8.66 10.64
CA ALA A 58 -9.43 -7.77 10.98
C ALA A 58 -8.06 -8.41 10.70
N VAL A 59 -7.92 -9.70 10.97
CA VAL A 59 -6.70 -10.46 10.67
C VAL A 59 -6.43 -10.50 9.17
N ILE A 60 -7.45 -10.78 8.35
CA ILE A 60 -7.31 -10.80 6.88
C ILE A 60 -6.89 -9.42 6.35
N ILE A 61 -7.52 -8.35 6.82
CA ILE A 61 -7.17 -6.98 6.43
C ILE A 61 -5.72 -6.67 6.82
N GLY A 62 -5.31 -7.04 8.03
CA GLY A 62 -3.94 -6.86 8.49
C GLY A 62 -2.91 -7.56 7.60
N TYR A 63 -3.13 -8.84 7.28
CA TYR A 63 -2.21 -9.60 6.42
C TYR A 63 -2.11 -9.01 5.00
N VAL A 64 -3.23 -8.60 4.42
CA VAL A 64 -3.25 -7.99 3.07
C VAL A 64 -2.63 -6.58 3.10
N ALA A 65 -2.78 -5.82 4.17
CA ALA A 65 -2.11 -4.52 4.29
C ALA A 65 -0.59 -4.67 4.42
N VAL A 66 -0.13 -5.67 5.19
CA VAL A 66 1.29 -5.86 5.49
C VAL A 66 2.02 -6.52 4.32
N ILE A 67 1.52 -7.63 3.77
CA ILE A 67 2.27 -8.44 2.80
C ILE A 67 2.42 -7.68 1.47
N PRO A 68 1.37 -7.44 0.67
CA PRO A 68 1.54 -6.68 -0.55
C PRO A 68 1.71 -5.17 -0.28
N GLY A 69 1.04 -4.59 0.72
CA GLY A 69 1.15 -3.14 0.94
C GLY A 69 2.50 -2.67 1.45
N TYR A 70 2.98 -3.23 2.56
CA TYR A 70 4.26 -2.82 3.13
C TYR A 70 5.44 -3.47 2.38
N PHE A 71 5.50 -4.80 2.30
CA PHE A 71 6.66 -5.45 1.67
C PHE A 71 6.75 -5.17 0.17
N GLY A 72 5.63 -5.09 -0.54
CA GLY A 72 5.60 -4.73 -1.96
C GLY A 72 6.14 -3.31 -2.19
N ALA A 73 5.75 -2.35 -1.35
CA ALA A 73 6.26 -0.98 -1.42
C ALA A 73 7.76 -0.90 -1.10
N VAL A 74 8.22 -1.57 -0.05
CA VAL A 74 9.64 -1.63 0.31
C VAL A 74 10.47 -2.23 -0.82
N MET A 75 10.03 -3.34 -1.41
CA MET A 75 10.73 -3.98 -2.52
C MET A 75 10.79 -3.08 -3.75
N TYR A 76 9.70 -2.35 -4.05
CA TYR A 76 9.66 -1.40 -5.15
C TYR A 76 10.60 -0.21 -4.92
N ILE A 77 10.60 0.35 -3.70
CA ILE A 77 11.56 1.40 -3.31
C ILE A 77 12.97 0.86 -3.49
N TYR A 78 13.31 -0.30 -2.94
CA TYR A 78 14.65 -0.87 -2.98
C TYR A 78 15.14 -1.12 -4.41
N ARG A 79 14.24 -1.59 -5.29
CA ARG A 79 14.55 -1.83 -6.70
C ARG A 79 14.78 -0.53 -7.49
N ASN A 80 14.08 0.54 -7.13
CA ASN A 80 14.09 1.81 -7.87
C ASN A 80 14.86 2.94 -7.17
N THR A 81 15.45 2.69 -6.01
CA THR A 81 16.39 3.61 -5.38
C THR A 81 17.74 3.42 -6.04
N THR A 82 18.13 4.41 -6.84
CA THR A 82 19.50 4.52 -7.34
C THR A 82 20.29 5.40 -6.35
N PRO A 83 21.63 5.33 -6.27
CA PRO A 83 22.43 6.07 -5.27
C PRO A 83 22.22 7.59 -5.26
N LYS A 84 21.62 8.15 -6.32
CA LYS A 84 21.28 9.57 -6.46
C LYS A 84 20.09 10.03 -5.61
N ASP A 85 19.33 9.13 -5.00
CA ASP A 85 18.15 9.46 -4.16
C ASP A 85 18.47 9.47 -2.65
N VAL A 86 19.77 9.60 -2.30
CA VAL A 86 20.30 9.57 -0.93
C VAL A 86 21.05 10.86 -0.56
N GLU A 87 21.35 11.74 -1.54
CA GLU A 87 21.81 13.13 -1.32
C GLU A 87 20.63 14.10 -1.20
#